data_AF-A0A7V8JMX9-F1
#
_entry.id   AF-A0A7V8JMX9-F1
#
_cell.length_a   1.000
_cell.length_b   1.000
_cell.length_c   1.000
_cell.angle_alpha   90.00
_cell.angle_beta   90.00
_cell.angle_gamma   90.00
#
_symmetry.space_group_name_H-M   'P 1'
#
loop_
_entity.id
_entity.type
_entity.pdbx_description
1 polymer ?
#
loop_
_entity_poly.entity_id
_entity_poly.type
_entity_poly.pdbx_seq_one_letter_code
_entity_poly.pdbx_strand_id
1 'polypeptide(L)'
;MSLLALDSLNAQLDAVADAVGSDDFDRAGDILDHHDRDLHALLAQPLTHQLHAPLSALFERQQHLLAAMARQRDEAAVLARDGQRNLRAAHAYLQAESLA
;
A
#
# COMPACT_ATOMS: atom_id res chain seq x y z
N MET A 1 21.89 -8.33 -18.22
CA MET A 1 21.20 -8.16 -16.93
C MET A 1 19.72 -8.31 -17.13
N SER A 2 19.08 -9.07 -16.25
CA SER A 2 18.16 -10.13 -16.66
C SER A 2 16.75 -9.95 -16.11
N LEU A 3 15.83 -10.59 -16.81
CA LEU A 3 14.44 -10.82 -16.41
C LEU A 3 14.29 -11.27 -14.94
N LEU A 4 15.29 -11.95 -14.37
CA LEU A 4 15.31 -12.34 -12.95
C LEU A 4 15.18 -11.15 -11.98
N ALA A 5 15.78 -10.00 -12.29
CA ALA A 5 15.64 -8.80 -11.45
C ALA A 5 14.20 -8.26 -11.51
N LEU A 6 13.58 -8.30 -12.70
CA LEU A 6 12.17 -7.95 -12.87
C LEU A 6 11.23 -8.93 -12.17
N ASP A 7 11.52 -10.23 -12.23
CA ASP A 7 10.74 -11.25 -11.54
C ASP A 7 10.80 -11.02 -10.02
N SER A 8 11.97 -10.67 -9.50
CA SER A 8 12.15 -10.28 -8.10
C SER A 8 11.32 -9.04 -7.74
N LEU A 9 11.38 -7.98 -8.56
CA LEU A 9 10.58 -6.77 -8.35
C LEU A 9 9.07 -7.06 -8.37
N ASN A 10 8.61 -7.95 -9.26
CA ASN A 10 7.21 -8.38 -9.30
C ASN A 10 6.83 -9.18 -8.05
N ALA A 11 7.67 -10.10 -7.60
CA ALA A 11 7.44 -10.86 -6.38
C ALA A 11 7.41 -9.97 -5.12
N GLN A 12 8.19 -8.89 -5.11
CA GLN A 12 8.12 -7.88 -4.05
C GLN A 12 6.76 -7.17 -4.05
N LEU A 13 6.19 -6.82 -5.21
CA LEU A 13 4.85 -6.23 -5.26
C LEU A 13 3.77 -7.20 -4.76
N ASP A 14 3.90 -8.50 -5.05
CA ASP A 14 3.02 -9.53 -4.49
C ASP A 14 3.17 -9.61 -2.97
N ALA A 15 4.39 -9.57 -2.45
CA ALA A 15 4.65 -9.57 -1.02
C ALA A 15 4.11 -8.31 -0.30
N VAL A 16 4.13 -7.14 -0.96
CA VAL A 16 3.46 -5.94 -0.44
C VAL A 16 1.95 -6.15 -0.37
N ALA A 17 1.34 -6.69 -1.43
CA ALA A 17 -0.09 -6.97 -1.45
C ALA A 17 -0.50 -7.92 -0.32
N ASP A 18 0.29 -8.98 -0.09
CA ASP A 18 0.06 -9.93 1.01
C ASP A 18 0.21 -9.29 2.40
N ALA A 19 1.23 -8.46 2.59
CA ALA A 19 1.47 -7.75 3.84
C ALA A 19 0.34 -6.75 4.15
N VAL A 20 -0.10 -5.97 3.15
CA VAL A 20 -1.25 -5.06 3.26
C VAL A 20 -2.53 -5.84 3.56
N GLY A 21 -2.76 -6.97 2.89
CA GLY A 21 -3.92 -7.83 3.13
C GLY A 21 -3.94 -8.50 4.51
N SER A 22 -2.79 -8.55 5.19
CA SER A 22 -2.63 -9.09 6.54
C SER A 22 -2.51 -8.00 7.62
N ASP A 23 -2.77 -6.73 7.27
CA ASP A 23 -2.60 -5.54 8.11
C ASP A 23 -1.16 -5.36 8.68
N ASP A 24 -0.16 -6.00 8.07
CA ASP A 24 1.26 -5.89 8.45
C ASP A 24 1.90 -4.70 7.70
N PHE A 25 1.48 -3.49 8.06
CA PHE A 25 1.86 -2.27 7.36
C PHE A 25 3.33 -1.88 7.54
N ASP A 26 3.93 -2.24 8.67
CA ASP A 26 5.36 -2.01 8.92
C ASP A 26 6.19 -2.83 7.93
N ARG A 27 5.87 -4.13 7.79
CA ARG A 27 6.52 -5.01 6.81
C ARG A 27 6.26 -4.56 5.38
N ALA A 28 5.05 -4.10 5.06
CA ALA A 28 4.74 -3.56 3.74
C ALA A 28 5.64 -2.36 3.41
N GLY A 29 5.90 -1.47 4.38
CA GLY A 29 6.84 -0.36 4.26
C GLY A 29 8.26 -0.82 3.98
N ASP A 30 8.79 -1.76 4.78
CA ASP A 30 10.13 -2.31 4.59
C ASP A 30 10.33 -2.94 3.19
N ILE A 31 9.31 -3.64 2.69
CA ILE A 31 9.34 -4.24 1.34
C ILE A 31 9.34 -3.15 0.27
N LEU A 32 8.54 -2.09 0.42
CA LEU A 32 8.50 -0.97 -0.53
C LEU A 32 9.84 -0.22 -0.59
N ASP A 33 10.50 0.00 0.56
CA ASP A 33 11.82 0.63 0.62
C ASP A 33 12.91 -0.26 -0.02
N HIS A 34 12.79 -1.58 0.09
CA HIS A 34 13.67 -2.49 -0.62
C HIS A 34 13.39 -2.50 -2.13
N HIS A 35 12.12 -2.51 -2.51
CA HIS A 35 11.66 -2.47 -3.90
C HIS A 35 12.17 -1.22 -4.64
N ASP A 36 12.06 -0.04 -4.02
CA ASP A 36 12.54 1.21 -4.61
C ASP A 36 14.04 1.18 -4.88
N ARG A 37 14.83 0.67 -3.92
CA ARG A 37 16.28 0.50 -4.08
C ARG A 37 16.64 -0.44 -5.22
N ASP A 38 15.95 -1.58 -5.33
CA ASP A 38 16.19 -2.57 -6.38
C ASP A 38 15.77 -2.05 -7.76
N LEU A 39 14.66 -1.33 -7.82
CA LEU A 39 14.17 -0.68 -9.04
C LEU A 39 15.17 0.38 -9.51
N HIS A 40 15.66 1.23 -8.60
CA HIS A 40 16.71 2.19 -8.92
C HIS A 40 18.00 1.52 -9.41
N ALA A 41 18.43 0.42 -8.79
CA ALA A 41 19.61 -0.33 -9.21
C ALA A 41 19.44 -0.95 -10.61
N LEU A 42 18.22 -1.39 -10.97
CA LEU A 42 17.89 -1.87 -12.32
C LEU A 42 17.90 -0.73 -13.34
N LEU A 43 17.26 0.40 -13.01
CA LEU A 43 17.14 1.56 -13.91
C LEU A 43 18.46 2.31 -14.11
N ALA A 44 19.41 2.18 -13.19
CA ALA A 44 20.76 2.74 -13.32
C ALA A 44 21.60 2.07 -14.43
N GLN A 45 21.09 1.02 -15.07
CA GLN A 45 21.81 0.23 -16.06
C GLN A 45 21.25 0.42 -17.46
N PRO A 46 22.03 0.09 -18.51
CA PRO A 46 21.54 0.11 -19.88
C PRO A 46 20.34 -0.83 -20.05
N LEU A 47 19.17 -0.24 -20.29
CA LEU A 47 17.94 -0.98 -20.56
C LEU A 47 17.96 -1.44 -22.01
N THR A 48 17.73 -2.74 -22.23
CA THR A 48 17.55 -3.29 -23.57
C THR A 48 16.08 -3.21 -23.97
N HIS A 49 15.81 -3.18 -25.27
CA HIS A 49 14.44 -3.14 -25.79
C HIS A 49 13.56 -4.31 -25.30
N GLN A 50 14.17 -5.44 -24.96
CA GLN A 50 13.46 -6.61 -24.42
C GLN A 50 12.88 -6.37 -23.02
N LEU A 51 13.38 -5.38 -22.28
CA LEU A 51 12.93 -5.05 -20.93
C LEU A 51 11.77 -4.03 -20.93
N HIS A 52 11.49 -3.35 -22.05
CA HIS A 52 10.47 -2.30 -22.11
C HIS A 52 9.08 -2.80 -21.71
N ALA A 53 8.56 -3.84 -22.38
CA ALA A 53 7.23 -4.35 -22.08
C ALA A 53 7.11 -4.91 -20.65
N PRO A 54 8.07 -5.71 -20.14
CA PRO A 54 8.08 -6.13 -18.73
C PRO A 54 8.13 -4.97 -17.72
N LEU A 55 8.91 -3.92 -18.00
CA LEU A 55 8.98 -2.74 -17.13
C LEU A 55 7.66 -1.98 -17.12
N SER A 56 7.03 -1.78 -18.27
CA SER A 56 5.70 -1.16 -18.35
C SER A 56 4.68 -1.94 -17.52
N ALA A 57 4.67 -3.28 -17.64
CA ALA A 57 3.78 -4.12 -16.86
C ALA A 57 4.05 -4.03 -15.34
N LEU A 58 5.33 -3.95 -14.93
CA LEU A 58 5.70 -3.73 -13.53
C LEU A 58 5.13 -2.39 -13.01
N PHE A 59 5.31 -1.30 -13.78
CA PHE A 59 4.81 0.02 -13.39
C PHE A 59 3.27 0.07 -13.31
N GLU A 60 2.57 -0.58 -14.24
CA GLU A 60 1.11 -0.69 -14.20
C GLU A 60 0.65 -1.44 -12.94
N ARG A 61 1.32 -2.56 -12.59
CA ARG A 61 1.02 -3.29 -11.34
C ARG A 61 1.27 -2.44 -10.11
N GLN A 62 2.39 -1.71 -10.06
CA GLN A 62 2.70 -0.81 -8.95
C GLN A 62 1.64 0.28 -8.79
N GLN A 63 1.20 0.90 -9.89
CA GLN A 63 0.15 1.92 -9.86
C GLN A 63 -1.18 1.37 -9.36
N HIS A 64 -1.58 0.17 -9.82
CA HIS A 64 -2.80 -0.49 -9.34
C HIS A 64 -2.73 -0.78 -7.83
N LEU A 65 -1.60 -1.26 -7.34
CA LEU A 65 -1.41 -1.54 -5.92
C LEU A 65 -1.50 -0.27 -5.07
N LEU A 66 -0.81 0.81 -5.48
CA LEU A 66 -0.86 2.10 -4.80
C LEU A 66 -2.28 2.69 -4.79
N ALA A 67 -3.02 2.56 -5.89
CA ALA A 67 -4.41 2.99 -5.97
C ALA A 67 -5.33 2.20 -5.03
N ALA A 68 -5.09 0.89 -4.88
CA ALA A 68 -5.83 0.05 -3.94
C ALA A 68 -5.54 0.44 -2.48
N MET A 69 -4.27 0.62 -2.12
CA MET A 69 -3.87 1.08 -0.78
C MET A 69 -4.45 2.45 -0.44
N ALA A 70 -4.44 3.39 -1.39
CA ALA A 70 -5.05 4.71 -1.20
C ALA A 70 -6.55 4.61 -0.91
N ARG A 71 -7.27 3.75 -1.62
CA ARG A 71 -8.69 3.50 -1.37
C ARG A 71 -8.95 2.92 0.02
N GLN A 72 -8.17 1.91 0.42
CA GLN A 72 -8.28 1.29 1.74
C GLN A 72 -8.02 2.31 2.85
N ARG A 73 -7.02 3.18 2.69
CA ARG A 73 -6.76 4.28 3.62
C ARG A 73 -7.95 5.24 3.72
N ASP A 74 -8.53 5.61 2.59
CA ASP A 74 -9.65 6.55 2.56
C ASP A 74 -10.90 5.94 3.22
N GLU A 75 -11.16 4.63 3.01
CA GLU A 75 -12.20 3.87 3.69
C GLU A 75 -11.96 3.81 5.21
N ALA A 76 -10.75 3.50 5.65
CA ALA A 76 -10.38 3.51 7.07
C ALA A 76 -10.56 4.89 7.71
N ALA A 77 -10.24 5.97 6.99
CA ALA A 77 -10.44 7.34 7.47
C ALA A 77 -11.92 7.71 7.63
N VAL A 78 -12.82 7.18 6.78
CA VAL A 78 -14.27 7.32 6.98
C VAL A 78 -14.70 6.61 8.26
N LEU A 79 -14.32 5.35 8.43
CA LEU A 79 -14.68 4.56 9.61
C LEU A 79 -14.19 5.19 10.92
N ALA A 80 -12.96 5.73 10.93
CA ALA A 80 -12.41 6.41 12.10
C ALA A 80 -13.22 7.65 12.50
N ARG A 81 -13.67 8.44 11.52
CA ARG A 81 -14.50 9.63 11.76
C ARG A 81 -15.88 9.26 12.30
N ASP A 82 -16.49 8.21 11.76
CA ASP A 82 -17.78 7.72 12.23
C ASP A 82 -17.68 7.18 13.66
N GLY A 83 -16.62 6.43 13.97
CA GLY A 83 -16.34 5.97 15.33
C GLY A 83 -16.21 7.12 16.33
N GLN A 84 -15.48 8.17 15.96
CA GLN A 84 -15.33 9.36 16.82
C GLN A 84 -16.67 10.07 17.04
N ARG A 85 -17.50 10.18 16.00
CA ARG A 85 -18.83 10.79 16.11
C ARG A 85 -19.75 9.98 17.03
N ASN A 86 -19.72 8.65 16.92
CA ASN A 86 -20.51 7.76 17.76
C ASN A 86 -20.10 7.84 19.23
N LEU A 87 -18.80 7.90 19.53
CA LEU A 87 -18.30 8.08 20.91
C LEU A 87 -18.77 9.41 21.52
N ARG A 88 -18.71 10.50 20.74
CA ARG A 88 -19.22 11.81 21.19
C ARG A 88 -20.72 11.76 21.49
N ALA A 89 -21.51 11.10 20.64
CA ALA A 89 -22.95 10.94 20.86
C ALA A 89 -23.23 10.13 22.14
N ALA A 90 -22.55 8.99 22.34
CA ALA A 90 -22.69 8.18 23.54
C ALA A 90 -22.35 8.97 24.82
N HIS A 91 -21.27 9.76 24.80
CA HIS A 91 -20.92 10.63 25.93
C HIS A 91 -21.99 11.68 26.20
N ALA A 92 -22.56 12.29 25.17
CA ALA A 92 -23.63 13.26 25.32
C ALA A 92 -24.90 12.64 25.91
N TYR A 93 -25.26 11.41 25.50
CA TYR A 93 -26.38 10.67 26.09
C TYR A 93 -26.15 10.36 27.57
N LEU A 94 -24.99 9.80 27.93
CA LEU A 94 -24.65 9.51 29.32
C LEU A 94 -24.66 10.78 30.19
N GLN A 95 -24.17 11.90 29.65
CA GLN A 95 -24.21 13.18 30.35
C GLN A 95 -25.65 13.68 30.53
N ALA A 96 -26.50 13.57 29.50
CA ALA A 96 -27.90 13.96 29.60
C ALA A 96 -28.67 13.12 30.63
N GLU A 97 -28.42 11.80 30.68
CA GLU A 97 -28.99 10.91 31.70
C GLU A 97 -28.51 11.26 33.11
N SER A 98 -27.26 11.68 33.27
CA SER A 98 -26.73 12.08 34.59
C SER A 98 -27.33 13.37 35.17
N LEU A 99 -27.99 14.17 34.32
CA LEU A 99 -28.59 15.46 34.68
C LEU A 99 -30.12 15.38 34.84
N ALA A 100 -30.72 14.23 34.54
CA ALA A 100 -32.15 13.95 34.66
C ALA A 100 -32.46 13.25 36.00
#